data_AF-A0A7J2LW81-F1
#
_entry.id   AF-A0A7J2LW81-F1
#
_cell.length_a   1.000
_cell.length_b   1.000
_cell.length_c   1.000
_cell.angle_alpha   90.00
_cell.angle_beta   90.00
_cell.angle_gamma   90.00
#
_symmetry.space_group_name_H-M   'P 1'
#
loop_
_entity.id
_entity.type
_entity.pdbx_description
1 polymer ?
#
loop_
_entity_poly.entity_id
_entity_poly.type
_entity_poly.pdbx_seq_one_letter_code
_entity_poly.pdbx_strand_id
1 'polypeptide(L)'
;ISKAYGFLIRLDEVKPSGRALRIAEKTGGDPRFIQAILDNSDEVLFVFPFVKLIEKGMIRMEKISRNIEGAYEAIKRAPYTLIVRRGGQIYSDAGLDSSNHPEGVMSIPPKNLDEYAWEIRRRIKELTGRKVAVVITDTEMWFSLGSLDFARGSSGIEVIRKGFGDLDLYGKPKFGGVDCVADEIACASALLMGQTDEGIPAVIIRGYRYVESEEGVLDYRLSVDVIRYAVKEIIMSSIRILGFKWLFKMLIK
;
A
#
# COMPACT_ATOMS: atom_id res chain seq x y z
N ILE A 1 -0.26 -14.52 -2.81
CA ILE A 1 -1.69 -14.92 -2.81
C ILE A 1 -2.30 -14.86 -4.21
N SER A 2 -2.26 -13.72 -4.90
CA SER A 2 -2.86 -13.51 -6.23
C SER A 2 -2.53 -14.61 -7.24
N LYS A 3 -1.27 -15.02 -7.35
CA LYS A 3 -0.82 -16.15 -8.21
C LYS A 3 -1.53 -17.47 -7.90
N ALA A 4 -1.63 -17.84 -6.61
CA ALA A 4 -2.18 -19.12 -6.19
C ALA A 4 -3.68 -19.25 -6.48
N TYR A 5 -4.41 -18.14 -6.46
CA TYR A 5 -5.85 -18.09 -6.73
C TYR A 5 -6.18 -17.61 -8.15
N GLY A 6 -5.18 -17.48 -9.03
CA GLY A 6 -5.41 -17.15 -10.45
C GLY A 6 -5.84 -15.71 -10.71
N PHE A 7 -5.57 -14.76 -9.81
CA PHE A 7 -5.81 -13.33 -10.04
C PHE A 7 -4.70 -12.74 -10.92
N LEU A 8 -4.67 -13.18 -12.18
CA LEU A 8 -3.70 -12.80 -13.20
C LEU A 8 -4.38 -12.00 -14.31
N ILE A 9 -3.67 -11.02 -14.84
CA ILE A 9 -4.08 -10.21 -15.98
C ILE A 9 -3.02 -10.38 -17.06
N ARG A 10 -3.47 -10.67 -18.29
CA ARG A 10 -2.64 -10.71 -19.49
C ARG A 10 -2.78 -9.38 -20.23
N LEU A 11 -1.69 -8.63 -20.32
CA LEU A 11 -1.68 -7.25 -20.80
C LEU A 11 -2.08 -7.15 -22.28
N ASP A 12 -1.76 -8.17 -23.09
CA ASP A 12 -2.15 -8.29 -24.50
C ASP A 12 -3.66 -8.42 -24.71
N GLU A 13 -4.41 -8.86 -23.69
CA GLU A 13 -5.87 -8.97 -23.72
C GLU A 13 -6.59 -7.69 -23.27
N VAL A 14 -5.87 -6.75 -22.65
CA VAL A 14 -6.44 -5.49 -22.15
C VAL A 14 -6.63 -4.49 -23.28
N LYS A 15 -7.86 -3.96 -23.41
CA LYS A 15 -8.21 -2.96 -24.44
C LYS A 15 -8.29 -1.56 -23.83
N PRO A 16 -7.34 -0.65 -24.16
CA PRO A 16 -7.34 0.69 -23.57
C PRO A 16 -8.55 1.53 -23.96
N SER A 17 -9.19 2.15 -22.97
CA SER A 17 -10.20 3.17 -23.19
C SER A 17 -9.59 4.50 -23.62
N GLY A 18 -10.41 5.41 -24.16
CA GLY A 18 -9.97 6.78 -24.44
C GLY A 18 -9.47 7.53 -23.20
N ARG A 19 -9.94 7.18 -22.00
CA ARG A 19 -9.41 7.72 -20.74
C ARG A 19 -7.99 7.22 -20.48
N ALA A 20 -7.75 5.92 -20.64
CA ALA A 20 -6.41 5.34 -20.46
C ALA A 20 -5.41 5.92 -21.47
N LEU A 21 -5.81 6.07 -22.74
CA LEU A 21 -4.98 6.67 -23.79
C LEU A 21 -4.56 8.11 -23.45
N ARG A 22 -5.49 8.95 -22.96
CA ARG A 22 -5.17 10.34 -22.55
C ARG A 22 -4.23 10.42 -21.36
N ILE A 23 -4.29 9.45 -20.44
CA ILE A 23 -3.36 9.39 -19.31
C ILE A 23 -2.00 8.93 -19.83
N ALA A 24 -1.96 7.87 -20.66
CA ALA A 24 -0.75 7.34 -21.29
C ALA A 24 0.01 8.41 -22.08
N GLU A 25 -0.69 9.24 -22.86
CA GLU A 25 -0.08 10.36 -23.60
C GLU A 25 0.66 11.35 -22.67
N LYS A 26 0.12 11.59 -21.47
CA LYS A 26 0.69 12.55 -20.51
C LYS A 26 1.77 11.95 -19.62
N THR A 27 1.71 10.64 -19.36
CA THR A 27 2.64 9.95 -18.47
C THR A 27 3.74 9.21 -19.23
N GLY A 28 3.55 8.91 -20.51
CA GLY A 28 4.41 8.00 -21.28
C GLY A 28 4.28 6.52 -20.89
N GLY A 29 3.30 6.16 -20.05
CA GLY A 29 3.07 4.78 -19.62
C GLY A 29 2.30 3.94 -20.63
N ASP A 30 2.34 2.61 -20.49
CA ASP A 30 1.57 1.70 -21.34
C ASP A 30 0.06 1.90 -21.12
N PRO A 31 -0.72 2.25 -22.17
CA PRO A 31 -2.16 2.48 -22.04
C PRO A 31 -2.94 1.23 -21.59
N ARG A 32 -2.43 0.02 -21.83
CA ARG A 32 -3.01 -1.24 -21.36
C ARG A 32 -2.81 -1.41 -19.87
N PHE A 33 -1.63 -1.05 -19.36
CA PHE A 33 -1.34 -1.11 -17.93
C PHE A 33 -2.18 -0.08 -17.17
N ILE A 34 -2.24 1.15 -17.70
CA ILE A 34 -3.12 2.19 -17.16
C ILE A 34 -4.59 1.75 -17.19
N GLN A 35 -5.04 1.10 -18.25
CA GLN A 35 -6.39 0.55 -18.31
C GLN A 35 -6.63 -0.50 -17.22
N ALA A 36 -5.68 -1.42 -17.00
CA ALA A 36 -5.77 -2.40 -15.92
C ALA A 36 -5.85 -1.73 -14.53
N ILE A 37 -5.09 -0.65 -14.30
CA ILE A 37 -5.22 0.16 -13.07
C ILE A 37 -6.64 0.70 -12.95
N LEU A 38 -7.15 1.35 -14.00
CA LEU A 38 -8.48 1.97 -14.01
C LEU A 38 -9.60 0.94 -13.77
N ASP A 39 -9.52 -0.25 -14.38
CA ASP A 39 -10.51 -1.32 -14.21
C ASP A 39 -10.52 -1.89 -12.80
N ASN A 40 -9.41 -1.78 -12.08
CA ASN A 40 -9.23 -2.28 -10.72
C ASN A 40 -9.25 -1.19 -9.65
N SER A 41 -9.64 0.04 -10.01
CA SER A 41 -9.70 1.18 -9.10
C SER A 41 -11.12 1.74 -8.99
N ASP A 42 -11.50 2.18 -7.79
CA ASP A 42 -12.72 2.95 -7.62
C ASP A 42 -12.53 4.41 -8.07
N GLU A 43 -11.35 4.97 -7.81
CA GLU A 43 -11.02 6.37 -8.08
C GLU A 43 -9.50 6.54 -8.21
N VAL A 44 -9.04 7.38 -9.15
CA VAL A 44 -7.63 7.82 -9.19
C VAL A 44 -7.54 9.10 -8.35
N LEU A 45 -6.77 9.06 -7.27
CA LEU A 45 -6.65 10.17 -6.32
C LEU A 45 -5.56 11.14 -6.75
N PHE A 46 -4.35 10.62 -7.02
CA PHE A 46 -3.19 11.42 -7.36
C PHE A 46 -2.32 10.70 -8.41
N VAL A 47 -1.48 11.46 -9.10
CA VAL A 47 -0.43 10.92 -9.96
C VAL A 47 0.91 11.36 -9.40
N PHE A 48 1.76 10.40 -9.06
CA PHE A 48 3.09 10.65 -8.55
C PHE A 48 4.12 10.68 -9.69
N PRO A 49 4.74 11.85 -9.98
CA PRO A 49 5.56 12.03 -11.17
C PRO A 49 7.06 11.76 -10.89
N PHE A 50 7.42 10.50 -10.68
CA PHE A 50 8.76 10.11 -10.24
C PHE A 50 9.87 10.64 -11.18
N VAL A 51 9.70 10.51 -12.50
CA VAL A 51 10.64 11.07 -13.50
C VAL A 51 10.87 12.57 -13.30
N LYS A 52 9.78 13.34 -13.19
CA LYS A 52 9.86 14.80 -13.06
C LYS A 52 10.57 15.23 -11.77
N LEU A 53 10.44 14.44 -10.70
CA LEU A 53 11.13 14.70 -9.43
C LEU A 53 12.63 14.41 -9.54
N ILE A 54 13.03 13.38 -10.31
CA ILE A 54 14.43 13.09 -10.62
C ILE A 54 15.04 14.20 -11.48
N GLU A 55 14.37 14.61 -12.56
CA GLU A 55 14.83 15.69 -13.46
C GLU A 55 15.05 17.01 -12.72
N LYS A 56 14.22 17.29 -11.72
CA LYS A 56 14.35 18.48 -10.86
C LYS A 56 15.41 18.33 -9.76
N GLY A 57 16.12 17.21 -9.69
CA GLY A 57 17.11 16.92 -8.65
C GLY A 57 16.53 16.70 -7.25
N MET A 58 15.21 16.53 -7.14
CA MET A 58 14.52 16.27 -5.86
C MET A 58 14.73 14.84 -5.41
N ILE A 59 14.89 13.91 -6.36
CA ILE A 59 15.25 12.51 -6.11
C ILE A 59 16.60 12.25 -6.77
N ARG A 60 17.54 11.80 -5.95
CA ARG A 60 18.91 11.48 -6.36
C ARG A 60 19.04 9.97 -6.54
N MET A 61 19.22 9.52 -7.78
CA MET A 61 19.22 8.08 -8.14
C MET A 61 20.29 7.29 -7.37
N GLU A 62 21.44 7.91 -7.14
CA GLU A 62 22.55 7.34 -6.38
C GLU A 62 22.20 7.04 -4.90
N LYS A 63 21.14 7.65 -4.37
CA LYS A 63 20.66 7.35 -3.02
C LYS A 63 19.76 6.12 -2.94
N ILE A 64 19.15 5.74 -4.05
CA ILE A 64 18.09 4.71 -4.08
C ILE A 64 18.46 3.50 -4.92
N SER A 65 19.50 3.57 -5.76
CA SER A 65 19.96 2.44 -6.54
C SER A 65 21.47 2.34 -6.58
N ARG A 66 21.96 1.11 -6.41
CA ARG A 66 23.35 0.71 -6.71
C ARG A 66 23.53 0.36 -8.20
N ASN A 67 22.45 -0.03 -8.89
CA ASN A 67 22.42 -0.32 -10.32
C ASN A 67 21.70 0.83 -11.04
N ILE A 68 22.45 1.87 -11.40
CA ILE A 68 21.89 3.09 -11.99
C ILE A 68 21.25 2.81 -13.36
N GLU A 69 21.91 2.00 -14.20
CA GLU A 69 21.40 1.65 -15.53
C GLU A 69 20.07 0.90 -15.43
N GLY A 70 20.00 -0.13 -14.59
CA GLY A 70 18.77 -0.89 -14.35
C GLY A 70 17.66 -0.03 -13.75
N ALA A 71 18.00 0.94 -12.89
CA ALA A 71 17.02 1.85 -12.34
C ALA A 71 16.40 2.78 -13.41
N TYR A 72 17.21 3.30 -14.34
CA TYR A 72 16.67 4.07 -15.47
C TYR A 72 15.81 3.22 -16.41
N GLU A 73 16.15 1.94 -16.59
CA GLU A 73 15.32 1.02 -17.37
C GLU A 73 13.97 0.77 -16.69
N ALA A 74 13.95 0.58 -15.36
CA ALA A 74 12.70 0.46 -14.59
C ALA A 74 11.85 1.73 -14.71
N ILE A 75 12.47 2.91 -14.60
CA ILE A 75 11.79 4.21 -14.72
C ILE A 75 11.14 4.39 -16.09
N LYS A 76 11.78 3.96 -17.18
CA LYS A 76 11.20 4.04 -18.53
C LYS A 76 9.91 3.23 -18.65
N ARG A 77 9.80 2.11 -17.92
CA ARG A 77 8.62 1.24 -17.92
C ARG A 77 7.49 1.79 -17.05
N ALA A 78 7.83 2.42 -15.92
CA ALA A 78 6.89 3.01 -14.97
C ALA A 78 7.27 4.47 -14.63
N PRO A 79 7.09 5.41 -15.56
CA PRO A 79 7.53 6.80 -15.36
C PRO A 79 6.72 7.57 -14.32
N TYR A 80 5.48 7.12 -14.08
CA TYR A 80 4.52 7.69 -13.13
C TYR A 80 3.80 6.56 -12.41
N THR A 81 3.45 6.80 -11.15
CA THR A 81 2.62 5.91 -10.34
C THR A 81 1.28 6.57 -10.10
N LEU A 82 0.19 5.86 -10.36
CA LEU A 82 -1.16 6.31 -10.05
C LEU A 82 -1.49 5.89 -8.63
N ILE A 83 -1.74 6.87 -7.76
CA ILE A 83 -2.24 6.60 -6.42
C ILE A 83 -3.76 6.54 -6.52
N VAL A 84 -4.30 5.37 -6.23
CA VAL A 84 -5.72 5.07 -6.44
C VAL A 84 -6.38 4.64 -5.15
N ARG A 85 -7.68 4.82 -5.11
CA ARG A 85 -8.54 4.17 -4.13
C ARG A 85 -9.08 2.88 -4.73
N ARG A 86 -8.99 1.81 -3.95
CA ARG A 86 -9.49 0.50 -4.33
C ARG A 86 -10.06 -0.20 -3.11
N GLY A 87 -11.36 -0.45 -3.13
CA GLY A 87 -12.07 -1.12 -2.04
C GLY A 87 -11.76 -0.46 -0.71
N GLY A 88 -11.84 0.88 -0.60
CA GLY A 88 -11.59 1.59 0.67
C GLY A 88 -10.12 1.66 1.15
N GLN A 89 -9.16 1.14 0.39
CA GLN A 89 -7.73 1.31 0.63
C GLN A 89 -7.09 2.23 -0.42
N ILE A 90 -5.92 2.77 -0.08
CA ILE A 90 -5.06 3.48 -1.02
C ILE A 90 -3.98 2.52 -1.51
N TYR A 91 -3.77 2.50 -2.82
CA TYR A 91 -2.79 1.68 -3.51
C TYR A 91 -1.99 2.51 -4.51
N SER A 92 -0.75 2.10 -4.71
CA SER A 92 0.10 2.44 -5.86
C SER A 92 -0.29 1.52 -7.00
N ASP A 93 -0.70 2.07 -8.13
CA ASP A 93 -1.09 1.34 -9.35
C ASP A 93 -2.12 0.21 -9.09
N ALA A 94 -3.06 0.43 -8.17
CA ALA A 94 -4.10 -0.53 -7.73
C ALA A 94 -3.56 -1.81 -7.07
N GLY A 95 -2.28 -1.85 -6.72
CA GLY A 95 -1.57 -3.06 -6.28
C GLY A 95 -1.23 -3.99 -7.44
N LEU A 96 -1.31 -3.52 -8.69
CA LEU A 96 -0.89 -4.33 -9.84
C LEU A 96 0.60 -4.58 -9.77
N ASP A 97 0.95 -5.86 -9.81
CA ASP A 97 2.34 -6.30 -9.75
C ASP A 97 2.69 -7.08 -11.02
N SER A 98 3.57 -6.49 -11.82
CA SER A 98 4.20 -7.12 -12.99
C SER A 98 5.59 -7.69 -12.67
N SER A 99 6.15 -7.37 -11.49
CA SER A 99 7.42 -7.92 -11.05
C SER A 99 7.27 -9.42 -10.79
N ASN A 100 8.36 -10.18 -10.94
CA ASN A 100 8.37 -11.63 -10.71
C ASN A 100 7.28 -12.41 -11.49
N HIS A 101 6.88 -11.90 -12.65
CA HIS A 101 5.97 -12.54 -13.61
C HIS A 101 6.65 -12.64 -14.99
N PRO A 102 6.22 -13.58 -15.85
CA PRO A 102 6.58 -13.53 -17.27
C PRO A 102 6.16 -12.21 -17.92
N GLU A 103 6.88 -11.79 -18.97
CA GLU A 103 6.59 -10.57 -19.72
C GLU A 103 5.11 -10.52 -20.17
N GLY A 104 4.47 -9.37 -19.99
CA GLY A 104 3.06 -9.17 -20.34
C GLY A 104 2.04 -9.81 -19.38
N VAL A 105 2.47 -10.46 -18.30
CA VAL A 105 1.59 -10.99 -17.25
C VAL A 105 1.78 -10.17 -15.97
N MET A 106 0.69 -9.88 -15.29
CA MET A 106 0.70 -9.24 -13.98
C MET A 106 -0.31 -9.91 -13.05
N SER A 107 -0.18 -9.67 -11.76
CA SER A 107 -1.19 -10.07 -10.77
C SER A 107 -1.90 -8.88 -10.16
N ILE A 108 -3.11 -9.11 -9.68
CA ILE A 108 -3.91 -8.12 -8.96
C ILE A 108 -4.31 -8.69 -7.59
N PRO A 109 -4.24 -7.93 -6.48
CA PRO A 109 -4.72 -8.41 -5.20
C PRO A 109 -6.22 -8.71 -5.27
N PRO A 110 -6.74 -9.74 -4.60
CA PRO A 110 -8.18 -9.93 -4.44
C PRO A 110 -8.85 -8.70 -3.77
N LYS A 111 -10.16 -8.49 -4.02
CA LYS A 111 -10.89 -7.34 -3.44
C LYS A 111 -10.99 -7.38 -1.92
N ASN A 112 -11.19 -8.58 -1.36
CA ASN A 112 -11.25 -8.79 0.08
C ASN A 112 -10.15 -9.75 0.50
N LEU A 113 -9.03 -9.23 0.99
CA LEU A 113 -7.90 -10.03 1.45
C LEU A 113 -8.09 -10.60 2.86
N ASP A 114 -8.98 -10.04 3.67
CA ASP A 114 -9.32 -10.58 5.00
C ASP A 114 -9.94 -11.99 4.87
N GLU A 115 -10.77 -12.22 3.84
CA GLU A 115 -11.34 -13.54 3.52
C GLU A 115 -10.25 -14.59 3.23
N TYR A 116 -9.23 -14.23 2.45
CA TYR A 116 -8.12 -15.13 2.15
C TYR A 116 -7.23 -15.37 3.37
N ALA A 117 -7.02 -14.35 4.21
CA ALA A 117 -6.30 -14.51 5.48
C ALA A 117 -7.04 -15.47 6.40
N TRP A 118 -8.37 -15.36 6.48
CA TRP A 118 -9.23 -16.27 7.23
C TRP A 118 -9.16 -17.71 6.67
N GLU A 119 -9.22 -17.89 5.35
CA GLU A 119 -9.13 -19.22 4.74
C GLU A 119 -7.79 -19.89 5.05
N ILE A 120 -6.68 -19.15 4.93
CA ILE A 120 -5.34 -19.65 5.26
C ILE A 120 -5.26 -20.01 6.75
N ARG A 121 -5.74 -19.14 7.64
CA ARG A 121 -5.78 -19.38 9.09
C ARG A 121 -6.58 -20.65 9.42
N ARG A 122 -7.78 -20.79 8.84
CA ARG A 122 -8.62 -21.98 8.99
C ARG A 122 -7.89 -23.24 8.52
N ARG A 123 -7.27 -23.18 7.34
CA ARG A 123 -6.58 -24.35 6.76
C ARG A 123 -5.36 -24.76 7.58
N ILE A 124 -4.59 -23.80 8.11
CA ILE A 124 -3.50 -24.08 9.06
C ILE A 124 -4.04 -24.79 10.30
N LYS A 125 -5.16 -24.32 10.86
CA LYS A 125 -5.79 -24.95 12.02
C LYS A 125 -6.24 -26.38 11.74
N GLU A 126 -6.84 -26.64 10.59
CA GLU A 126 -7.26 -27.99 10.17
C GLU A 126 -6.08 -28.95 10.02
N LEU A 127 -5.01 -28.49 9.37
CA LEU A 127 -3.85 -29.32 9.06
C LEU A 127 -2.94 -29.57 10.26
N THR A 128 -2.86 -28.63 11.19
CA THR A 128 -1.84 -28.63 12.25
C THR A 128 -2.41 -28.64 13.67
N GLY A 129 -3.70 -28.37 13.83
CA GLY A 129 -4.33 -28.14 15.13
C GLY A 129 -3.88 -26.84 15.82
N ARG A 130 -3.02 -26.01 15.21
CA ARG A 130 -2.50 -24.77 15.81
C ARG A 130 -3.43 -23.59 15.52
N LYS A 131 -3.68 -22.77 16.54
CA LYS A 131 -4.33 -21.47 16.38
C LYS A 131 -3.25 -20.44 16.09
N VAL A 132 -3.38 -19.72 14.99
CA VAL A 132 -2.46 -18.65 14.56
C VAL A 132 -3.27 -17.47 14.07
N ALA A 133 -2.63 -16.31 13.98
CA ALA A 133 -3.08 -15.20 13.16
C ALA A 133 -2.42 -15.28 11.78
N VAL A 134 -3.04 -14.67 10.79
CA VAL A 134 -2.50 -14.50 9.44
C VAL A 134 -2.61 -13.04 9.06
N VAL A 135 -1.53 -12.47 8.54
CA VAL A 135 -1.49 -11.13 7.94
C VAL A 135 -0.97 -11.30 6.51
N ILE A 136 -1.70 -10.75 5.54
CA ILE A 136 -1.30 -10.67 4.14
C ILE A 136 -0.80 -9.26 3.89
N THR A 137 0.38 -9.15 3.29
CA THR A 137 1.06 -7.89 3.04
C THR A 137 1.14 -7.60 1.55
N ASP A 138 1.32 -6.32 1.23
CA ASP A 138 1.65 -5.87 -0.12
C ASP A 138 2.52 -4.62 -0.03
N THR A 139 3.41 -4.46 -1.00
CA THR A 139 4.39 -3.38 -1.05
C THR A 139 3.77 -2.13 -1.65
N GLU A 140 3.96 -0.99 -0.98
CA GLU A 140 3.44 0.29 -1.44
C GLU A 140 4.49 1.38 -1.47
N MET A 141 4.31 2.30 -2.40
CA MET A 141 5.13 3.49 -2.46
C MET A 141 4.86 4.37 -1.22
N TRP A 142 5.95 4.75 -0.54
CA TRP A 142 5.89 5.65 0.60
C TRP A 142 6.27 7.08 0.22
N PHE A 143 5.51 8.05 0.70
CA PHE A 143 5.63 9.45 0.30
C PHE A 143 6.99 10.08 0.65
N SER A 144 7.73 9.52 1.62
CA SER A 144 9.04 10.03 2.03
C SER A 144 10.22 9.43 1.23
N LEU A 145 9.96 8.86 0.05
CA LEU A 145 10.89 8.09 -0.81
C LEU A 145 11.11 6.65 -0.32
N GLY A 146 10.95 5.68 -1.24
CA GLY A 146 11.06 4.24 -0.98
C GLY A 146 9.69 3.54 -0.94
N SER A 147 9.69 2.30 -0.47
CA SER A 147 8.50 1.49 -0.25
C SER A 147 8.45 0.92 1.17
N LEU A 148 7.24 0.58 1.62
CA LEU A 148 6.98 -0.20 2.82
C LEU A 148 5.90 -1.23 2.50
N ASP A 149 5.92 -2.35 3.21
CA ASP A 149 4.81 -3.30 3.19
C ASP A 149 3.73 -2.89 4.18
N PHE A 150 2.50 -2.86 3.70
CA PHE A 150 1.31 -2.62 4.51
C PHE A 150 0.50 -3.90 4.63
N ALA A 151 -0.21 -4.06 5.75
CA ALA A 151 -1.21 -5.10 5.87
C ALA A 151 -2.37 -4.79 4.91
N ARG A 152 -2.66 -5.75 4.04
CA ARG A 152 -3.78 -5.67 3.08
C ARG A 152 -4.95 -6.56 3.45
N GLY A 153 -4.69 -7.59 4.24
CA GLY A 153 -5.71 -8.37 4.92
C GLY A 153 -5.17 -9.09 6.15
N SER A 154 -6.05 -9.43 7.08
CA SER A 154 -5.71 -10.14 8.31
C SER A 154 -6.83 -11.03 8.81
N SER A 155 -6.48 -12.02 9.63
CA SER A 155 -7.45 -12.79 10.41
C SER A 155 -6.83 -13.29 11.71
N GLY A 156 -7.59 -13.21 12.80
CA GLY A 156 -7.20 -13.77 14.10
C GLY A 156 -6.34 -12.85 14.95
N ILE A 157 -6.26 -11.56 14.64
CA ILE A 157 -5.42 -10.57 15.34
C ILE A 157 -6.07 -9.19 15.30
N GLU A 158 -5.98 -8.43 16.39
CA GLU A 158 -6.31 -7.00 16.35
C GLU A 158 -5.41 -6.25 15.38
N VAL A 159 -6.02 -5.58 14.39
CA VAL A 159 -5.30 -4.78 13.39
C VAL A 159 -4.71 -3.52 14.00
N ILE A 160 -5.46 -2.89 14.88
CA ILE A 160 -5.06 -1.71 15.64
C ILE A 160 -5.16 -2.04 17.12
N ARG A 161 -4.10 -1.74 17.88
CA ARG A 161 -4.13 -1.83 19.34
C ARG A 161 -5.06 -0.76 19.88
N LYS A 162 -6.01 -1.12 20.75
CA LYS A 162 -7.00 -0.19 21.31
C LYS A 162 -6.55 0.44 22.64
N GLY A 163 -5.28 0.86 22.73
CA GLY A 163 -4.68 1.35 23.97
C GLY A 163 -4.81 2.86 24.22
N PHE A 164 -5.74 3.54 23.54
CA PHE A 164 -5.92 4.98 23.71
C PHE A 164 -6.41 5.33 25.12
N GLY A 165 -5.61 6.11 25.86
CA GLY A 165 -5.92 6.48 27.23
C GLY A 165 -5.48 5.44 28.28
N ASP A 166 -4.86 4.33 27.86
CA ASP A 166 -4.23 3.39 28.80
C ASP A 166 -3.21 4.12 29.69
N LEU A 167 -3.08 3.64 30.93
CA LEU A 167 -2.14 4.21 31.87
C LEU A 167 -0.70 3.89 31.46
N ASP A 168 0.15 4.92 31.48
CA ASP A 168 1.59 4.75 31.35
C ASP A 168 2.21 4.15 32.63
N LEU A 169 3.54 3.99 32.62
CA LEU A 169 4.31 3.46 33.75
C LEU A 169 4.19 4.31 35.04
N TYR A 170 3.64 5.53 34.95
CA TYR A 170 3.44 6.45 36.07
C TYR A 170 1.95 6.63 36.42
N GLY A 171 1.06 5.80 35.87
CA GLY A 171 -0.37 5.87 36.14
C GLY A 171 -1.09 7.03 35.45
N LYS A 172 -0.51 7.62 34.39
CA LYS A 172 -1.12 8.72 33.64
C LYS A 172 -1.76 8.21 32.35
N PRO A 173 -3.00 8.61 32.01
CA PRO A 173 -3.58 8.29 30.71
C PRO A 173 -2.70 8.79 29.56
N LYS A 174 -2.30 7.89 28.65
CA LYS A 174 -1.44 8.20 27.51
C LYS A 174 -2.27 8.71 26.33
N PHE A 175 -1.89 9.85 25.78
CA PHE A 175 -2.33 10.27 24.44
C PHE A 175 -1.55 9.47 23.39
N GLY A 176 -2.14 8.39 22.88
CA GLY A 176 -1.50 7.42 21.98
C GLY A 176 -1.84 5.98 22.39
N GLY A 177 -1.03 4.99 21.99
CA GLY A 177 -1.33 3.57 22.25
C GLY A 177 -2.29 2.94 21.24
N VAL A 178 -2.52 3.65 20.13
CA VAL A 178 -3.25 3.19 18.95
C VAL A 178 -2.24 2.77 17.90
N ASP A 179 -1.64 1.59 18.13
CA ASP A 179 -0.54 1.08 17.32
C ASP A 179 -1.13 0.29 16.14
N CYS A 180 -0.66 0.52 14.90
CA CYS A 180 -1.10 -0.24 13.71
C CYS A 180 -0.43 -1.61 13.67
N VAL A 181 -0.81 -2.50 14.59
CA VAL A 181 -0.19 -3.81 14.83
C VAL A 181 0.01 -4.63 13.55
N ALA A 182 -1.01 -4.68 12.68
CA ALA A 182 -0.90 -5.46 11.44
C ALA A 182 0.15 -4.87 10.48
N ASP A 183 0.23 -3.54 10.36
CA ASP A 183 1.23 -2.87 9.51
C ASP A 183 2.64 -2.99 10.10
N GLU A 184 2.80 -2.93 11.42
CA GLU A 184 4.09 -3.18 12.08
C GLU A 184 4.60 -4.60 11.78
N ILE A 185 3.70 -5.59 11.85
CA ILE A 185 3.98 -6.98 11.47
C ILE A 185 4.36 -7.08 9.99
N ALA A 186 3.65 -6.37 9.11
CA ALA A 186 3.91 -6.35 7.69
C ALA A 186 5.30 -5.79 7.38
N CYS A 187 5.61 -4.61 7.91
CA CYS A 187 6.91 -3.96 7.78
C CYS A 187 8.05 -4.83 8.33
N ALA A 188 7.86 -5.46 9.50
CA ALA A 188 8.87 -6.35 10.06
C ALA A 188 9.11 -7.59 9.19
N SER A 189 8.05 -8.14 8.58
CA SER A 189 8.13 -9.31 7.69
C SER A 189 8.83 -8.96 6.37
N ALA A 190 8.62 -7.76 5.84
CA ALA A 190 9.22 -7.32 4.58
C ALA A 190 10.77 -7.30 4.61
N LEU A 191 11.36 -7.06 5.79
CA LEU A 191 12.81 -7.15 5.98
C LEU A 191 13.39 -8.54 5.67
N LEU A 192 12.55 -9.58 5.79
CA LEU A 192 12.92 -10.97 5.51
C LEU A 192 12.41 -11.45 4.15
N MET A 193 11.24 -10.98 3.72
CA MET A 193 10.67 -11.34 2.43
C MET A 193 11.52 -10.79 1.27
N GLY A 194 12.12 -9.61 1.47
CA GLY A 194 12.77 -8.88 0.39
C GLY A 194 11.75 -8.31 -0.58
N GLN A 195 12.22 -7.71 -1.66
CA GLN A 195 11.37 -6.97 -2.61
C GLN A 195 11.68 -7.32 -4.07
N THR A 196 12.71 -8.15 -4.31
CA THR A 196 13.16 -8.51 -5.65
C THR A 196 13.05 -10.00 -5.87
N ASP A 197 14.13 -10.75 -5.63
CA ASP A 197 14.35 -12.12 -6.08
C ASP A 197 14.67 -13.06 -4.92
N GLU A 198 14.55 -12.60 -3.67
CA GLU A 198 14.90 -13.36 -2.47
C GLU A 198 14.06 -14.64 -2.33
N GLY A 199 12.87 -14.68 -2.95
CA GLY A 199 12.07 -15.90 -3.05
C GLY A 199 11.44 -16.33 -1.73
N ILE A 200 11.21 -15.40 -0.80
CA ILE A 200 10.63 -15.66 0.53
C ILE A 200 9.21 -15.05 0.59
N PRO A 201 8.15 -15.80 0.23
CA PRO A 201 6.79 -15.26 0.18
C PRO A 201 6.02 -15.38 1.51
N ALA A 202 6.64 -15.92 2.56
CA ALA A 202 6.00 -16.15 3.85
C ALA A 202 7.00 -16.08 5.01
N VAL A 203 6.58 -15.45 6.11
CA VAL A 203 7.37 -15.28 7.34
C VAL A 203 6.54 -15.78 8.53
N ILE A 204 7.19 -16.45 9.48
CA ILE A 204 6.56 -16.88 10.75
C ILE A 204 7.12 -16.02 11.88
N ILE A 205 6.27 -15.20 12.49
CA ILE A 205 6.60 -14.46 13.72
C ILE A 205 6.19 -15.30 14.93
N ARG A 206 7.12 -15.52 15.86
CA ARG A 206 6.89 -16.29 17.09
C ARG A 206 7.35 -15.50 18.30
N GLY A 207 6.59 -15.58 19.40
CA GLY A 207 6.90 -14.92 20.67
C GLY A 207 6.19 -13.57 20.85
N TYR A 208 5.60 -13.01 19.80
CA TYR A 208 4.74 -11.84 19.91
C TYR A 208 3.41 -12.22 20.56
N ARG A 209 3.03 -11.51 21.63
CA ARG A 209 1.75 -11.69 22.33
C ARG A 209 0.74 -10.72 21.73
N TYR A 210 -0.10 -11.20 20.83
CA TYR A 210 -1.16 -10.42 20.21
C TYR A 210 -2.52 -10.73 20.83
N VAL A 211 -3.48 -9.84 20.63
CA VAL A 211 -4.88 -10.03 21.03
C VAL A 211 -5.61 -10.69 19.87
N GLU A 212 -6.29 -11.82 20.13
CA GLU A 212 -7.14 -12.48 19.14
C GLU A 212 -8.36 -11.58 18.82
N SER A 213 -8.59 -11.31 17.54
CA SER A 213 -9.77 -10.63 17.04
C SER A 213 -10.19 -11.25 15.70
N GLU A 214 -11.49 -11.16 15.40
CA GLU A 214 -12.03 -11.50 14.08
C GLU A 214 -12.21 -10.27 13.18
N GLU A 215 -11.88 -9.07 13.68
CA GLU A 215 -11.77 -7.87 12.86
C GLU A 215 -10.63 -8.03 11.84
N GLY A 216 -10.83 -7.47 10.67
CA GLY A 216 -9.89 -7.46 9.55
C GLY A 216 -9.36 -6.06 9.23
N VAL A 217 -8.44 -5.98 8.28
CA VAL A 217 -7.90 -4.70 7.80
C VAL A 217 -9.02 -3.84 7.22
N LEU A 218 -10.07 -4.47 6.65
CA LEU A 218 -11.18 -3.72 6.05
C LEU A 218 -11.97 -2.91 7.09
N ASP A 219 -12.01 -3.35 8.35
CA ASP A 219 -12.85 -2.73 9.40
C ASP A 219 -12.33 -1.37 9.86
N TYR A 220 -11.03 -1.10 9.67
CA TYR A 220 -10.37 0.13 10.12
C TYR A 220 -10.22 1.18 9.03
N ARG A 221 -10.94 1.02 7.92
CA ARG A 221 -10.87 1.94 6.78
C ARG A 221 -11.70 3.19 6.99
N LEU A 222 -11.10 4.34 6.72
CA LEU A 222 -11.81 5.60 6.67
C LEU A 222 -12.51 5.76 5.32
N SER A 223 -13.77 6.17 5.34
CA SER A 223 -14.48 6.51 4.11
C SER A 223 -13.86 7.76 3.46
N VAL A 224 -14.05 7.90 2.15
CA VAL A 224 -13.54 9.07 1.41
C VAL A 224 -14.11 10.36 1.97
N ASP A 225 -15.37 10.37 2.37
CA ASP A 225 -16.00 11.55 2.95
C ASP A 225 -15.38 11.92 4.29
N VAL A 226 -15.03 10.92 5.12
CA VAL A 226 -14.29 11.14 6.37
C VAL A 226 -12.89 11.67 6.09
N ILE A 227 -12.18 11.12 5.10
CA ILE A 227 -10.83 11.61 4.73
C ILE A 227 -10.92 13.05 4.19
N ARG A 228 -11.84 13.34 3.27
CA ARG A 228 -12.03 14.69 2.70
C ARG A 228 -12.40 15.70 3.79
N TYR A 229 -13.29 15.31 4.69
CA TYR A 229 -13.67 16.13 5.84
C TYR A 229 -12.46 16.38 6.75
N ALA A 230 -11.72 15.33 7.12
CA ALA A 230 -10.52 15.43 7.95
C ALA A 230 -9.45 16.34 7.32
N VAL A 231 -9.14 16.17 6.03
CA VAL A 231 -8.18 17.02 5.31
C VAL A 231 -8.63 18.49 5.33
N LYS A 232 -9.92 18.75 5.06
CA LYS A 232 -10.48 20.10 5.11
C LYS A 232 -10.34 20.69 6.52
N GLU A 233 -10.72 19.96 7.56
CA GLU A 233 -10.63 20.42 8.94
C GLU A 233 -9.19 20.65 9.39
N ILE A 234 -8.25 19.78 8.97
CA ILE A 234 -6.82 19.97 9.21
C ILE A 234 -6.37 21.30 8.58
N ILE A 235 -6.65 21.54 7.30
CA ILE A 235 -6.25 22.78 6.61
C ILE A 235 -6.87 24.01 7.30
N MET A 236 -8.17 23.99 7.58
CA MET A 236 -8.88 25.11 8.21
C MET A 236 -8.33 25.39 9.62
N SER A 237 -8.05 24.34 10.39
CA SER A 237 -7.45 24.46 11.71
C SER A 237 -6.02 24.99 11.64
N SER A 238 -5.21 24.50 10.69
CA SER A 238 -3.86 25.00 10.46
C SER A 238 -3.85 26.48 10.06
N ILE A 239 -4.76 26.92 9.20
CA ILE A 239 -4.90 28.34 8.85
C ILE A 239 -5.28 29.17 10.07
N ARG A 240 -6.21 28.68 10.90
CA ARG A 240 -6.63 29.36 12.13
C ARG A 240 -5.50 29.50 13.15
N ILE A 241 -4.67 28.47 13.28
CA ILE A 241 -3.60 28.39 14.30
C ILE A 241 -2.31 29.06 13.81
N LEU A 242 -1.90 28.81 12.57
CA LEU A 242 -0.60 29.23 12.00
C LEU A 242 -0.71 30.47 11.10
N GLY A 243 -1.93 30.88 10.75
CA GLY A 243 -2.23 32.01 9.86
C GLY A 243 -2.10 31.65 8.37
N PHE A 244 -2.75 32.45 7.51
CA PHE A 244 -2.76 32.24 6.05
C PHE A 244 -1.38 32.23 5.38
N LYS A 245 -0.38 32.88 5.99
CA LYS A 245 1.00 32.88 5.47
C LYS A 245 1.63 31.48 5.47
N TRP A 246 1.17 30.56 6.33
CA TRP A 246 1.65 29.17 6.35
C TRP A 246 1.27 28.42 5.06
N LEU A 247 0.02 28.55 4.61
CA LEU A 247 -0.46 27.89 3.40
C LEU A 247 0.32 28.35 2.16
N PHE A 248 0.60 29.66 2.05
CA PHE A 248 1.37 30.22 0.95
C PHE A 248 2.82 29.71 0.95
N LYS A 249 3.44 29.57 2.14
CA LYS A 249 4.78 28.98 2.28
C LYS A 249 4.84 27.52 1.84
N MET A 250 3.77 26.73 2.02
CA MET A 250 3.72 25.34 1.57
C MET A 250 3.64 25.19 0.04
N LEU A 251 3.03 26.16 -0.65
CA LEU A 251 2.75 26.05 -2.09
C LEU A 251 3.83 26.65 -2.99
N ILE A 252 4.68 27.53 -2.46
CA ILE A 252 5.59 28.38 -3.28
C ILE A 252 7.07 28.11 -3.00
N LYS A 253 7.39 27.34 -1.95
CA LYS A 253 8.77 27.06 -1.57
C LYS A 253 9.22 25.66 -2.00
#